data_AF-A0A9P7K1I7-F1
#
_entry.id   AF-A0A9P7K1I7-F1
#
_cell.length_a   1.000
_cell.length_b   1.000
_cell.length_c   1.000
_cell.angle_alpha   90.00
_cell.angle_beta   90.00
_cell.angle_gamma   90.00
#
_symmetry.space_group_name_H-M   'P 1'
#
loop_
_entity.id
_entity.type
_entity.pdbx_description
1 polymer ?
#
loop_
_entity_poly.entity_id
_entity_poly.type
_entity_poly.pdbx_seq_one_letter_code
_entity_poly.pdbx_strand_id
1 'polypeptide(L)' 'TPLWRKDDEGKTVCNTCGLYYKLHGSARPISMKSNIIWKCSRHNARAQRSSLTEPPSASNMPGML' A
#
# COMPACT_ATOMS: atom_id res chain seq x y z
N THR A 1 2.93 2.82 14.09
CA THR A 1 2.37 2.62 12.73
C THR A 1 3.50 2.34 11.77
N PRO A 2 3.45 1.27 10.96
CA PRO A 2 4.54 0.91 10.05
C PRO A 2 4.63 1.76 8.76
N LEU A 3 3.58 2.52 8.42
CA LEU A 3 3.53 3.39 7.24
C LEU A 3 2.94 4.76 7.61
N TRP A 4 3.69 5.81 7.37
CA TRP A 4 3.23 7.18 7.56
C TRP A 4 2.66 7.74 6.25
N ARG A 5 1.63 8.58 6.35
CA ARG A 5 1.02 9.31 5.25
C ARG A 5 1.07 10.81 5.53
N LYS A 6 0.86 11.63 4.50
CA LYS A 6 0.59 13.06 4.66
C LYS A 6 -0.88 13.33 4.35
N ASP A 7 -1.51 14.21 5.13
CA ASP A 7 -2.81 14.79 4.78
C ASP A 7 -2.64 15.97 3.81
N ASP A 8 -3.74 16.57 3.39
CA ASP A 8 -3.79 17.71 2.46
C ASP A 8 -3.14 18.98 3.04
N GLU A 9 -3.07 19.09 4.37
CA GLU A 9 -2.37 20.15 5.10
C GLU A 9 -0.86 19.85 5.24
N GLY A 10 -0.40 18.69 4.76
CA GLY A 10 0.99 18.26 4.83
C GLY A 10 1.43 17.68 6.19
N LYS A 11 0.50 17.53 7.14
CA LYS A 11 0.76 16.92 8.45
C LYS A 11 0.91 15.41 8.32
N THR A 12 1.85 14.88 9.10
CA THR A 12 2.14 13.45 9.16
C THR A 12 1.05 12.72 9.94
N VAL A 13 0.33 11.82 9.25
CA VAL A 13 -0.73 11.00 9.84
C VAL A 13 -0.42 9.51 9.73
N CYS A 14 -1.05 8.72 10.59
CA CYS A 14 -0.90 7.27 10.56
C CYS A 14 -1.59 6.65 9.33
N ASN A 15 -1.10 5.52 8.80
CA ASN A 15 -1.74 4.85 7.64
C ASN A 15 -3.25 4.65 7.82
N THR A 16 -3.68 4.08 8.95
CA THR A 16 -5.11 3.84 9.23
C THR A 16 -5.91 5.15 9.31
N CYS A 17 -5.29 6.22 9.83
CA CYS A 17 -5.91 7.52 10.00
C CYS A 17 -6.18 8.17 8.64
N GLY A 18 -5.16 8.21 7.77
CA GLY A 18 -5.29 8.76 6.41
C GLY A 18 -6.22 7.92 5.52
N LEU A 19 -6.18 6.59 5.64
CA LEU A 19 -7.10 5.73 4.91
C LEU A 19 -8.55 5.91 5.36
N TYR A 20 -8.80 6.02 6.66
CA TYR A 20 -10.14 6.24 7.19
C TYR A 20 -10.74 7.55 6.68
N TYR A 21 -9.98 8.65 6.75
CA TYR A 21 -10.44 9.94 6.25
C TYR A 21 -10.75 9.90 4.75
N LYS A 22 -9.89 9.27 3.95
CA LYS A 22 -10.10 9.13 2.50
C LYS A 22 -11.32 8.29 2.14
N LEU A 23 -11.69 7.29 2.95
CA LEU A 23 -12.84 6.41 2.70
C LEU A 23 -14.15 6.97 3.27
N HIS A 24 -14.10 7.63 4.42
CA HIS A 24 -15.29 8.03 5.18
C HIS A 24 -15.52 9.55 5.22
N GLY A 25 -14.60 10.36 4.69
CA GLY A 25 -14.68 11.82 4.70
C GLY A 25 -14.67 12.46 6.10
N SER A 26 -14.31 11.69 7.13
CA SER A 26 -14.37 12.11 8.53
C SER A 26 -13.20 11.56 9.33
N ALA A 27 -12.88 12.22 10.45
CA ALA A 27 -11.78 11.80 11.30
C ALA A 27 -12.07 10.44 11.97
N ARG A 28 -11.03 9.61 12.07
CA ARG A 28 -11.14 8.29 12.71
C ARG A 28 -11.45 8.44 14.21
N PRO A 29 -12.55 7.87 14.73
CA PRO A 29 -12.89 8.00 16.14
C PRO A 29 -11.85 7.31 17.04
N ILE A 30 -11.60 7.92 18.21
CA ILE A 30 -10.58 7.47 19.16
C ILE A 30 -10.93 6.10 19.74
N SER A 31 -12.22 5.81 19.92
CA SER A 31 -12.71 4.51 20.43
C SER A 31 -12.20 3.31 19.62
N MET A 32 -11.96 3.46 18.31
CA MET A 32 -11.46 2.36 17.47
C MET A 32 -9.94 2.22 17.48
N LYS A 33 -9.19 3.10 18.16
CA LYS A 33 -7.73 3.05 18.22
C LYS A 33 -7.28 1.89 19.13
N SER A 34 -6.51 0.96 18.57
CA SER A 34 -5.77 -0.05 19.34
C SER A 34 -4.29 0.31 19.42
N ASN A 35 -3.69 0.07 20.58
CA ASN A 35 -2.25 0.21 20.81
C ASN A 35 -1.46 -1.05 20.43
N ILE A 36 -2.16 -2.16 20.18
CA ILE A 36 -1.54 -3.42 19.81
C ILE A 36 -1.33 -3.42 18.29
N ILE A 37 -0.07 -3.57 17.87
CA ILE A 37 0.28 -3.72 16.45
C ILE A 37 0.20 -5.19 16.08
N TRP A 38 -0.86 -5.57 15.38
CA TRP A 38 -0.98 -6.92 14.83
C TRP A 38 -0.04 -7.11 13.63
N LYS A 39 0.73 -8.19 13.64
CA LYS A 39 1.67 -8.52 12.55
C LYS A 39 0.98 -9.47 11.57
N CYS A 40 0.95 -9.10 10.30
CA CYS A 40 0.60 -10.06 9.25
C CYS A 40 1.78 -11.01 9.03
N SER A 41 1.58 -12.32 9.15
CA SER A 41 2.56 -13.35 8.81
C SER A 41 2.74 -13.37 7.29
N ARG A 42 3.60 -12.49 6.77
CA ARG A 42 3.98 -12.47 5.34
C ARG A 42 5.01 -13.56 5.08
N HIS A 43 4.68 -14.82 5.35
CA HIS A 43 5.51 -15.92 4.91
C HIS A 43 5.50 -15.94 3.35
N ASN A 44 6.67 -15.74 2.76
CA ASN A 44 7.06 -16.16 1.42
C ASN A 44 6.44 -15.51 0.15
N ALA A 45 5.67 -14.42 0.21
CA ALA A 45 5.09 -13.84 -1.02
C ALA A 45 6.09 -13.05 -1.91
N ARG A 46 7.29 -12.70 -1.41
CA ARG A 46 8.31 -11.97 -2.19
C ARG A 46 9.49 -12.82 -2.67
N ALA A 47 9.78 -13.96 -2.04
CA ALA A 47 10.93 -14.78 -2.45
C ALA A 47 10.66 -15.59 -3.73
N GLN A 48 9.41 -15.68 -4.18
CA GLN A 48 9.04 -16.35 -5.44
C GLN A 48 8.89 -15.39 -6.64
N ARG A 49 8.88 -14.07 -6.43
CA ARG A 49 8.69 -13.10 -7.54
C ARG A 49 10.01 -12.58 -8.15
N SER A 50 11.15 -12.93 -7.55
CA SER A 50 12.48 -12.64 -8.11
C SER A 50 12.90 -13.57 -9.26
N SER A 51 12.03 -14.50 -9.70
CA SER A 51 12.41 -15.52 -10.70
C SER A 51 11.61 -15.50 -12.01
N LEU A 52 10.62 -14.60 -12.22
CA LEU A 52 9.78 -14.64 -13.43
C LEU A 52 9.36 -13.26 -14.00
N THR A 53 10.18 -12.22 -13.86
CA THR A 53 9.90 -10.96 -14.59
C THR A 53 11.16 -10.42 -15.25
N GLU A 54 11.62 -11.11 -16.29
CA GLU A 54 12.19 -10.38 -17.43
C GLU A 54 11.05 -9.47 -17.95
N PRO A 55 11.24 -8.15 -18.08
CA PRO A 55 10.29 -7.32 -18.81
C PRO A 55 10.19 -7.86 -20.24
N PRO A 56 8.99 -7.99 -20.86
CA PRO A 56 8.92 -8.31 -22.28
C PRO A 56 9.68 -7.21 -23.04
N SER A 57 10.85 -7.58 -23.56
CA SER A 57 11.68 -6.72 -24.40
C SER A 57 10.85 -6.30 -25.61
N ALA A 58 10.65 -4.99 -25.77
CA ALA A 58 9.82 -4.38 -26.79
C ALA A 58 10.46 -4.43 -28.18
N SER A 59 10.82 -5.63 -28.66
CA SER A 59 11.59 -5.81 -29.91
C SER A 59 10.86 -6.56 -31.01
N ASN A 60 9.73 -7.21 -30.76
CA ASN A 60 9.00 -7.97 -31.80
C ASN A 60 7.52 -7.61 -31.85
N MET A 61 7.17 -6.61 -32.67
CA MET A 61 5.82 -6.46 -33.22
C MET A 61 5.90 -6.70 -34.75
N PRO A 62 5.43 -7.83 -35.29
CA PRO A 62 5.21 -7.94 -36.72
C PRO A 62 3.95 -7.13 -37.07
N GLY A 63 4.06 -6.30 -38.10
CA GLY A 63 3.00 -5.43 -38.58
C GLY A 63 1.72 -6.20 -38.90
N MET A 64 0.59 -5.66 -38.46
CA MET A 64 -0.72 -6.01 -38.97
C MET A 64 -1.04 -5.05 -40.12
N LEU A 65 -1.16 -5.62 -41.32
CA LEU A 65 -1.78 -5.02 -42.50
C LEU A 65 -3.28 -4.82 -42.26
#